data_AF-A0AAX0JZB8-F1
#
_entry.id   AF-A0AAX0JZB8-F1
#
_cell.length_a   1.000
_cell.length_b   1.000
_cell.length_c   1.000
_cell.angle_alpha   90.00
_cell.angle_beta   90.00
_cell.angle_gamma   90.00
#
_symmetry.space_group_name_H-M   'P 1'
#
loop_
_entity.id
_entity.type
_entity.pdbx_description
1 polymer ?
#
loop_
_entity_poly.entity_id
_entity_poly.type
_entity_poly.pdbx_seq_one_letter_code
_entity_poly.pdbx_strand_id
1 'polypeptide(L)'
;MILALFLLTVISVTKRLTSINQSVHCVLAILLGISSTTWLPFFLSIGLLMFSIADWHERSVSLINFCGWWFGIIVVFPCNLFNLMMLGSMVGGLALMSHGLGSADVLLIALLGGVLQLEAALVITLIACISAGGHWFITRLETLPMISHIAIGYGCFSLAANCLGIF
;
A
#
# COMPACT_ATOMS: atom_id res chain seq x y z
N MET A 1 -12.38 -5.94 17.77
CA MET A 1 -11.81 -7.16 17.17
C MET A 1 -10.77 -6.83 16.10
N ILE A 2 -11.13 -6.08 15.05
CA ILE A 2 -10.23 -5.67 13.96
C ILE A 2 -8.97 -4.94 14.48
N LEU A 3 -9.14 -3.96 15.37
CA LEU A 3 -7.99 -3.25 15.98
C LEU A 3 -7.04 -4.18 16.75
N ALA A 4 -7.56 -5.18 17.46
CA ALA A 4 -6.73 -6.13 18.23
C ALA A 4 -5.95 -7.08 17.31
N LEU A 5 -6.58 -7.55 16.24
CA LEU A 5 -5.91 -8.36 15.20
C LEU A 5 -4.82 -7.54 14.49
N PHE A 6 -5.10 -6.27 14.22
CA PHE A 6 -4.13 -5.36 13.62
C PHE A 6 -2.94 -5.10 14.55
N LEU A 7 -3.18 -4.86 15.84
CA LEU A 7 -2.09 -4.70 16.82
C LEU A 7 -1.24 -5.98 16.93
N LEU A 8 -1.84 -7.16 16.89
CA LEU A 8 -1.11 -8.44 16.87
C LEU A 8 -0.23 -8.60 15.63
N THR A 9 -0.72 -8.23 14.43
CA THR A 9 0.09 -8.27 13.20
C THR A 9 1.21 -7.23 13.24
N VAL A 10 0.94 -6.02 13.72
CA VAL A 10 1.98 -4.98 13.90
C VAL A 10 3.06 -5.45 14.85
N ILE A 11 2.72 -6.03 16.00
CA ILE A 11 3.69 -6.55 16.99
C ILE A 11 4.53 -7.68 16.42
N SER A 12 3.92 -8.63 15.67
CA SER A 12 4.66 -9.75 15.09
C SER A 12 5.67 -9.29 14.03
N VAL A 13 5.29 -8.26 13.27
CA VAL A 13 6.06 -7.69 12.17
C VAL A 13 7.15 -6.74 12.65
N THR A 14 6.86 -5.86 13.62
CA THR A 14 7.85 -4.92 14.18
C THR A 14 8.98 -5.60 14.94
N LYS A 15 8.76 -6.80 15.51
CA LYS A 15 9.82 -7.62 16.12
C LYS A 15 10.94 -8.02 15.15
N ARG A 16 10.70 -7.95 13.83
CA ARG A 16 11.70 -8.32 12.80
C ARG A 16 12.47 -7.13 12.23
N LEU A 17 12.21 -5.90 12.69
CA LEU A 17 12.81 -4.68 12.14
C LEU A 17 14.08 -4.25 12.89
N THR A 18 15.02 -3.64 12.17
CA THR A 18 16.18 -2.93 12.75
C THR A 18 15.76 -1.55 13.25
N SER A 19 16.52 -0.97 14.19
CA SER A 19 16.13 0.28 14.91
C SER A 19 15.83 1.48 13.98
N ILE A 20 16.54 1.61 12.86
CA ILE A 20 16.36 2.71 11.90
C ILE A 20 15.03 2.57 11.15
N ASN A 21 14.68 1.36 10.72
CA ASN A 21 13.49 1.08 9.91
C ASN A 21 12.23 0.93 10.76
N GLN A 22 12.41 0.56 12.03
CA GLN A 22 11.34 0.34 12.98
C GLN A 22 10.49 1.60 13.18
N SER A 23 11.10 2.78 13.21
CA SER A 23 10.37 4.05 13.41
C SER A 23 9.36 4.34 12.30
N VAL A 24 9.79 4.28 11.03
CA VAL A 24 8.94 4.55 9.86
C VAL A 24 7.81 3.53 9.75
N HIS A 25 8.13 2.24 9.88
CA HIS A 25 7.10 1.20 9.79
C HIS A 25 6.16 1.18 11.00
N CYS A 26 6.59 1.61 12.19
CA CYS A 26 5.69 1.84 13.32
C CYS A 26 4.71 2.98 13.05
N VAL A 27 5.18 4.10 12.51
CA VAL A 27 4.30 5.21 12.12
C VAL A 27 3.32 4.77 11.04
N LEU A 28 3.81 4.02 10.04
CA LEU A 28 2.98 3.48 8.98
C LEU A 28 1.93 2.50 9.52
N ALA A 29 2.33 1.63 10.45
CA ALA A 29 1.42 0.72 11.14
C ALA A 29 0.33 1.50 11.89
N ILE A 30 0.67 2.52 12.67
CA ILE A 30 -0.31 3.34 13.39
C ILE A 30 -1.28 3.99 12.40
N LEU A 31 -0.76 4.61 11.35
CA LEU A 31 -1.56 5.27 10.31
C LEU A 31 -2.56 4.28 9.68
N LEU A 32 -2.08 3.12 9.24
CA LEU A 32 -2.89 2.07 8.62
C LEU A 32 -3.90 1.45 9.60
N GLY A 33 -3.54 1.34 10.88
CA GLY A 33 -4.39 0.81 11.93
C GLY A 33 -5.59 1.70 12.22
N ILE A 34 -5.37 3.01 12.29
CA ILE A 34 -6.44 4.00 12.49
C ILE A 34 -7.42 3.99 11.30
N SER A 35 -6.90 3.78 10.09
CA SER A 35 -7.73 3.68 8.87
C SER A 35 -8.50 2.36 8.70
N SER A 36 -8.25 1.35 9.54
CA SER A 36 -8.79 0.00 9.37
C SER A 36 -10.09 -0.22 10.14
N THR A 37 -11.17 0.43 9.69
CA THR A 37 -12.49 0.38 10.35
C THR A 37 -13.39 -0.76 9.85
N THR A 38 -13.18 -1.23 8.62
CA THR A 38 -13.92 -2.36 8.01
C THR A 38 -12.95 -3.42 7.45
N TRP A 39 -13.50 -4.55 6.98
CA TRP A 39 -12.68 -5.69 6.55
C TRP A 39 -11.78 -5.41 5.36
N LEU A 40 -12.28 -4.77 4.29
CA LEU A 40 -11.46 -4.45 3.12
C LEU A 40 -10.28 -3.53 3.49
N PRO A 41 -10.48 -2.40 4.18
CA PRO A 41 -9.40 -1.58 4.70
C PRO A 41 -8.42 -2.31 5.59
N PHE A 42 -8.90 -3.24 6.42
CA PHE A 42 -8.03 -4.06 7.26
C PHE A 42 -7.13 -4.99 6.43
N PHE A 43 -7.66 -5.69 5.43
CA PHE A 43 -6.87 -6.55 4.54
C PHE A 43 -5.88 -5.76 3.68
N LEU A 44 -6.30 -4.57 3.20
CA LEU A 44 -5.43 -3.65 2.47
C LEU A 44 -4.28 -3.17 3.35
N SER A 45 -4.58 -2.67 4.56
CA SER A 45 -3.60 -2.21 5.54
C SER A 45 -2.59 -3.27 5.93
N ILE A 46 -3.03 -4.52 6.15
CA ILE A 46 -2.11 -5.62 6.48
C ILE A 46 -1.18 -5.92 5.31
N GLY A 47 -1.73 -6.06 4.10
CA GLY A 47 -0.92 -6.35 2.91
C GLY A 47 0.09 -5.23 2.64
N LEU A 48 -0.37 -3.99 2.67
CA LEU A 48 0.48 -2.81 2.48
C LEU A 48 1.61 -2.74 3.51
N LEU A 49 1.33 -3.01 4.79
CA LEU A 49 2.35 -3.02 5.83
C LEU A 49 3.34 -4.18 5.65
N MET A 50 2.85 -5.40 5.40
CA MET A 50 3.68 -6.58 5.22
C MET A 50 4.60 -6.46 4.00
N PHE A 51 4.07 -6.05 2.85
CA PHE A 51 4.86 -5.93 1.62
C PHE A 51 5.76 -4.70 1.63
N SER A 52 5.37 -3.61 2.28
CA SER A 52 6.27 -2.46 2.53
C SER A 52 7.52 -2.89 3.30
N ILE A 53 7.36 -3.77 4.30
CA ILE A 53 8.48 -4.25 5.13
C ILE A 53 9.31 -5.29 4.38
N ALA A 54 8.66 -6.22 3.68
CA ALA A 54 9.36 -7.22 2.87
C ALA A 54 10.19 -6.55 1.76
N ASP A 55 9.59 -5.61 1.02
CA ASP A 55 10.27 -4.93 -0.08
C ASP A 55 11.37 -4.00 0.42
N TRP A 56 11.21 -3.38 1.59
CA TRP A 56 12.30 -2.61 2.20
C TRP A 56 13.47 -3.52 2.64
N HIS A 57 13.19 -4.68 3.25
CA HIS A 57 14.23 -5.56 3.81
C HIS A 57 14.94 -6.41 2.75
N GLU A 58 14.17 -7.00 1.84
CA GLU A 58 14.64 -7.99 0.87
C GLU A 58 14.76 -7.41 -0.54
N ARG A 59 14.41 -6.13 -0.74
CA ARG A 59 14.31 -5.46 -2.07
C ARG A 59 13.52 -6.29 -3.08
N SER A 60 12.59 -7.09 -2.57
CA SER A 60 11.78 -8.01 -3.33
C SER A 60 10.53 -8.37 -2.54
N VAL A 61 9.50 -8.80 -3.29
CA VAL A 61 8.24 -9.26 -2.73
C VAL A 61 8.04 -10.72 -3.13
N SER A 62 7.76 -11.59 -2.15
CA SER A 62 7.43 -12.99 -2.41
C SER A 62 6.20 -13.10 -3.31
N LEU A 63 6.40 -13.66 -4.51
CA LEU A 63 5.35 -13.84 -5.51
C LEU A 63 4.16 -14.62 -4.94
N ILE A 64 4.42 -15.72 -4.23
CA ILE A 64 3.37 -16.59 -3.67
C ILE A 64 2.52 -15.82 -2.66
N ASN A 65 3.16 -15.10 -1.74
CA ASN A 65 2.45 -14.35 -0.71
C ASN A 65 1.66 -13.19 -1.31
N PHE A 66 2.25 -12.46 -2.26
CA PHE A 66 1.61 -11.33 -2.93
C PHE A 66 0.43 -11.78 -3.78
N CYS A 67 0.60 -12.77 -4.65
CA CYS A 67 -0.49 -13.30 -5.47
C CYS A 67 -1.60 -13.91 -4.61
N GLY A 68 -1.27 -14.63 -3.53
CA GLY A 68 -2.27 -15.19 -2.62
C GLY A 68 -3.11 -14.10 -1.94
N TRP A 69 -2.48 -13.06 -1.43
CA TRP A 69 -3.17 -11.91 -0.84
C TRP A 69 -4.00 -11.13 -1.87
N TRP A 70 -3.43 -10.84 -3.04
CA TRP A 70 -4.08 -10.11 -4.13
C TRP A 70 -5.31 -10.84 -4.64
N PHE A 71 -5.18 -12.15 -4.90
CA PHE A 71 -6.28 -13.00 -5.33
C PHE A 71 -7.35 -13.15 -4.24
N GLY A 72 -6.94 -13.32 -2.98
CA GLY A 72 -7.85 -13.36 -1.85
C GLY A 72 -8.73 -12.11 -1.76
N ILE A 73 -8.16 -10.93 -1.98
CA ILE A 73 -8.92 -9.67 -1.98
C ILE A 73 -9.94 -9.65 -3.13
N ILE A 74 -9.54 -10.01 -4.35
CA ILE A 74 -10.44 -9.94 -5.53
C ILE A 74 -11.58 -10.95 -5.45
N VAL A 75 -11.34 -12.12 -4.85
CA VAL A 75 -12.39 -13.13 -4.67
C VAL A 75 -13.37 -12.74 -3.58
N VAL A 76 -12.90 -12.11 -2.50
CA VAL A 76 -13.72 -11.81 -1.31
C VAL A 76 -14.47 -10.49 -1.43
N PHE A 77 -13.92 -9.51 -2.14
CA PHE A 77 -14.48 -8.16 -2.23
C PHE A 77 -14.96 -7.84 -3.65
N PRO A 78 -16.00 -6.99 -3.81
CA PRO A 78 -16.43 -6.55 -5.12
C PRO A 78 -15.29 -5.84 -5.84
N CYS A 79 -14.99 -6.30 -7.05
CA CYS A 79 -13.88 -5.81 -7.86
C CYS A 79 -14.40 -5.32 -9.22
N ASN A 80 -14.14 -4.05 -9.53
CA ASN A 80 -14.36 -3.49 -10.86
C ASN A 80 -13.18 -3.85 -11.77
N LEU A 81 -13.36 -4.92 -12.56
CA LEU A 81 -12.34 -5.42 -13.48
C LEU A 81 -11.92 -4.39 -14.53
N PHE A 82 -12.83 -3.50 -14.97
CA PHE A 82 -12.48 -2.46 -15.93
C PHE A 82 -11.46 -1.49 -15.32
N ASN A 83 -11.74 -0.97 -14.11
CA ASN A 83 -10.82 -0.06 -13.42
C ASN A 83 -9.48 -0.73 -13.10
N LEU A 84 -9.51 -1.99 -12.69
CA LEU A 84 -8.31 -2.78 -12.42
C LEU A 84 -7.42 -2.89 -13.67
N MET A 85 -8.00 -3.27 -14.80
CA MET A 85 -7.28 -3.43 -16.07
C MET A 85 -6.82 -2.08 -16.64
N MET A 86 -7.65 -1.04 -16.51
CA MET A 86 -7.31 0.32 -16.93
C MET A 86 -6.11 0.86 -16.14
N LEU A 87 -6.17 0.86 -14.81
CA LEU A 87 -5.04 1.34 -13.99
C LEU A 87 -3.80 0.46 -14.16
N GLY A 88 -3.97 -0.86 -14.22
CA GLY A 88 -2.85 -1.78 -14.46
C GLY A 88 -2.16 -1.54 -15.79
N SER A 89 -2.91 -1.29 -16.87
CA SER A 89 -2.34 -1.01 -18.19
C SER A 89 -1.71 0.38 -18.28
N MET A 90 -2.34 1.42 -17.72
CA MET A 90 -1.79 2.77 -17.71
C MET A 90 -0.48 2.83 -16.90
N VAL A 91 -0.50 2.34 -15.67
CA VAL A 91 0.67 2.36 -14.79
C VAL A 91 1.72 1.38 -15.27
N GLY A 92 1.33 0.21 -15.79
CA GLY A 92 2.24 -0.75 -16.41
C GLY A 92 2.93 -0.19 -17.65
N GLY A 93 2.20 0.53 -18.51
CA GLY A 93 2.78 1.24 -19.65
C GLY A 93 3.78 2.30 -19.22
N LEU A 94 3.45 3.10 -18.21
CA LEU A 94 4.36 4.09 -17.63
C LEU A 94 5.60 3.45 -16.98
N ALA A 95 5.44 2.31 -16.30
CA ALA A 95 6.52 1.55 -15.70
C ALA A 95 7.53 1.07 -16.76
N LEU A 96 7.03 0.57 -17.89
CA LEU A 96 7.86 0.16 -19.02
C LEU A 96 8.63 1.32 -19.65
N MET A 97 8.03 2.51 -19.75
CA MET A 97 8.70 3.68 -20.32
C MET A 97 9.70 4.34 -19.37
N SER A 98 9.43 4.32 -18.07
CA SER A 98 10.25 5.00 -17.05
C SER A 98 11.34 4.11 -16.45
N HIS A 99 11.22 2.78 -16.57
CA HIS A 99 12.02 1.79 -15.84
C HIS A 99 12.01 1.98 -14.32
N GLY A 100 11.02 2.71 -13.79
CA GLY A 100 11.03 3.18 -12.39
C GLY A 100 10.15 2.41 -11.42
N LEU A 101 9.23 1.56 -11.91
CA LEU A 101 8.26 0.83 -11.08
C LEU A 101 8.43 -0.68 -11.21
N GLY A 102 8.36 -1.38 -10.08
CA GLY A 102 8.33 -2.84 -10.04
C GLY A 102 6.96 -3.39 -10.43
N SER A 103 6.92 -4.67 -10.82
CA SER A 103 5.66 -5.36 -11.16
C SER A 103 4.69 -5.42 -9.97
N ALA A 104 5.20 -5.55 -8.74
CA ALA A 104 4.39 -5.53 -7.53
C ALA A 104 3.69 -4.18 -7.33
N ASP A 105 4.37 -3.06 -7.61
CA ASP A 105 3.80 -1.71 -7.50
C ASP A 105 2.65 -1.51 -8.49
N VAL A 106 2.85 -1.94 -9.74
CA VAL A 106 1.84 -1.86 -10.80
C VAL A 106 0.60 -2.68 -10.42
N LEU A 107 0.80 -3.93 -9.97
CA LEU A 107 -0.30 -4.81 -9.57
C LEU A 107 -1.04 -4.32 -8.32
N LEU A 108 -0.33 -3.67 -7.39
CA LEU A 108 -0.91 -3.08 -6.20
C LEU A 108 -1.78 -1.87 -6.55
N ILE A 109 -1.30 -0.97 -7.43
CA ILE A 109 -2.09 0.17 -7.90
C ILE A 109 -3.32 -0.30 -8.70
N ALA A 110 -3.15 -1.33 -9.53
CA ALA A 110 -4.27 -1.96 -10.23
C ALA A 110 -5.31 -2.54 -9.26
N LEU A 111 -4.87 -3.22 -8.20
CA LEU A 111 -5.75 -3.77 -7.17
C LEU A 111 -6.57 -2.66 -6.51
N LEU A 112 -5.92 -1.57 -6.09
CA LEU A 112 -6.62 -0.42 -5.50
C LEU A 112 -7.69 0.13 -6.44
N GLY A 113 -7.38 0.24 -7.74
CA GLY A 113 -8.35 0.62 -8.77
C GLY A 113 -9.54 -0.33 -8.89
N GLY A 114 -9.30 -1.63 -8.67
CA GLY A 114 -10.34 -2.66 -8.73
C GLY A 114 -11.26 -2.64 -7.53
N VAL A 115 -10.73 -2.48 -6.31
CA VAL A 115 -11.52 -2.65 -5.07
C VAL A 115 -11.95 -1.35 -4.41
N LEU A 116 -11.39 -0.21 -4.81
CA LEU A 116 -11.81 1.12 -4.39
C LEU A 116 -12.49 1.85 -5.56
N GLN A 117 -13.10 3.00 -5.25
CA GLN A 117 -13.49 3.94 -6.30
C GLN A 117 -12.24 4.42 -7.06
N LEU A 118 -12.37 4.58 -8.38
CA LEU A 118 -11.26 4.97 -9.24
C LEU A 118 -10.60 6.28 -8.78
N GLU A 119 -11.42 7.25 -8.36
CA GLU A 119 -10.98 8.53 -7.82
C GLU A 119 -10.09 8.36 -6.58
N ALA A 120 -10.50 7.49 -5.64
CA ALA A 120 -9.72 7.16 -4.46
C ALA A 120 -8.37 6.54 -4.84
N ALA A 121 -8.37 5.56 -5.74
CA ALA A 121 -7.14 4.90 -6.18
C ALA A 121 -6.15 5.87 -6.87
N LEU A 122 -6.66 6.81 -7.68
CA LEU A 122 -5.87 7.86 -8.31
C LEU A 122 -5.30 8.84 -7.28
N VAL A 123 -6.11 9.29 -6.32
CA VAL A 123 -5.65 10.18 -5.24
C VAL A 123 -4.58 9.50 -4.39
N ILE A 124 -4.77 8.24 -4.03
CA ILE A 124 -3.77 7.45 -3.29
C ILE A 124 -2.47 7.35 -4.06
N THR A 125 -2.55 7.05 -5.37
CA THR A 125 -1.37 6.95 -6.24
C THR A 125 -0.67 8.30 -6.38
N LEU A 126 -1.42 9.39 -6.50
CA LEU A 126 -0.88 10.75 -6.54
C LEU A 126 -0.14 11.10 -5.24
N ILE A 127 -0.73 10.83 -4.08
CA ILE A 127 -0.09 11.06 -2.77
C ILE A 127 1.19 10.21 -2.65
N ALA A 128 1.16 8.96 -3.12
CA ALA A 128 2.33 8.09 -3.15
C ALA A 128 3.46 8.68 -4.01
N CYS A 129 3.15 9.15 -5.22
CA CYS A 129 4.11 9.79 -6.11
C CYS A 129 4.70 11.07 -5.51
N ILE A 130 3.88 11.94 -4.91
CA ILE A 130 4.32 13.16 -4.23
C ILE A 130 5.23 12.81 -3.03
N SER A 131 4.84 11.80 -2.24
CA SER A 131 5.63 11.31 -1.12
C SER A 131 6.97 10.75 -1.57
N ALA A 132 7.01 9.97 -2.65
CA ALA A 132 8.23 9.43 -3.23
C ALA A 132 9.16 10.54 -3.74
N GLY A 133 8.61 11.50 -4.49
CA GLY A 133 9.37 12.65 -5.00
C GLY A 133 9.91 13.55 -3.89
N GLY A 134 9.09 13.84 -2.88
CA GLY A 134 9.50 14.62 -1.71
C GLY A 134 10.58 13.92 -0.89
N HIS A 135 10.42 12.61 -0.66
CA HIS A 135 11.43 11.81 0.03
C HIS A 135 12.77 11.85 -0.73
N TRP A 136 12.75 11.59 -2.04
CA TRP A 136 13.96 11.65 -2.87
C TRP A 136 14.65 13.01 -2.83
N PHE A 137 13.88 14.11 -2.90
CA PHE A 137 14.42 15.46 -2.87
C PHE A 137 15.12 15.80 -1.55
N ILE A 138 14.55 15.35 -0.43
CA ILE A 138 15.04 15.65 0.92
C ILE A 138 16.24 14.77 1.28
N THR A 139 16.13 13.46 1.10
CA THR A 139 17.13 12.53 1.67
C THR A 139 18.28 12.25 0.71
N ARG A 140 18.11 12.41 -0.61
CA ARG A 140 19.11 12.09 -1.66
C ARG A 140 19.82 10.73 -1.46
N LEU A 141 19.19 9.81 -0.74
CA LEU A 141 19.71 8.52 -0.28
C LEU A 141 18.75 7.40 -0.69
N GLU A 142 19.06 6.15 -0.29
CA GLU A 142 18.23 4.97 -0.56
C GLU A 142 16.74 5.24 -0.36
N THR A 143 16.00 5.09 -1.46
CA THR A 143 14.58 5.41 -1.51
C THR A 143 13.76 4.32 -0.82
N LEU A 144 12.76 4.76 -0.05
CA LEU A 144 11.63 3.93 0.37
C LEU A 144 11.02 3.29 -0.89
N PRO A 145 10.70 1.98 -0.86
CA PRO A 145 10.06 1.33 -1.97
C PRO A 145 8.71 1.99 -2.21
N MET A 146 8.26 1.93 -3.46
CA MET A 146 7.01 2.56 -3.85
C MET A 146 5.82 1.98 -3.06
N ILE A 147 5.85 0.69 -2.67
CA ILE A 147 4.85 0.09 -1.77
C ILE A 147 4.72 0.86 -0.45
N SER A 148 5.82 1.33 0.15
CA SER A 148 5.77 2.15 1.36
C SER A 148 5.08 3.49 1.10
N HIS A 149 5.35 4.13 -0.04
CA HIS A 149 4.69 5.37 -0.43
C HIS A 149 3.20 5.17 -0.77
N ILE A 150 2.83 4.05 -1.38
CA ILE A 150 1.43 3.66 -1.59
C ILE A 150 0.73 3.43 -0.25
N ALA A 151 1.39 2.79 0.70
CA ALA A 151 0.85 2.60 2.05
C ALA A 151 0.63 3.93 2.79
N ILE A 152 1.54 4.90 2.64
CA ILE A 152 1.36 6.27 3.14
C ILE A 152 0.16 6.93 2.46
N GLY A 153 0.09 6.88 1.13
CA GLY A 153 -1.01 7.45 0.36
C GLY A 153 -2.37 6.89 0.76
N TYR A 154 -2.46 5.57 0.92
CA TYR A 154 -3.66 4.88 1.37
C TYR A 154 -4.05 5.28 2.80
N GLY A 155 -3.10 5.27 3.73
CA GLY A 155 -3.34 5.66 5.11
C GLY A 155 -3.79 7.12 5.25
N CYS A 156 -3.15 8.05 4.54
CA CYS A 156 -3.53 9.46 4.52
C CYS A 156 -4.92 9.67 3.91
N PHE A 157 -5.20 9.05 2.76
CA PHE A 157 -6.50 9.16 2.11
C PHE A 157 -7.61 8.61 3.01
N SER A 158 -7.42 7.41 3.57
CA SER A 158 -8.43 6.77 4.41
C SER A 158 -8.67 7.53 5.71
N LEU A 159 -7.62 8.08 6.33
CA LEU A 159 -7.77 8.97 7.49
C LEU A 159 -8.59 10.22 7.14
N ALA A 160 -8.26 10.89 6.04
CA ALA A 160 -8.98 12.08 5.59
C ALA A 160 -10.45 11.76 5.27
N ALA A 161 -10.72 10.65 4.59
CA ALA A 161 -12.07 10.23 4.25
C ALA A 161 -12.90 9.88 5.49
N ASN A 162 -12.29 9.24 6.49
CA ASN A 162 -12.92 8.98 7.79
C ASN A 162 -13.22 10.28 8.55
N CYS A 163 -12.31 11.27 8.53
CA CYS A 163 -12.54 12.57 9.16
C CYS A 163 -13.64 13.40 8.48
N LEU A 164 -13.79 13.25 7.15
CA LEU A 164 -14.76 13.98 6.35
C LEU A 164 -16.12 13.26 6.23
N GLY A 165 -16.24 12.04 6.75
CA GLY A 165 -17.48 11.25 6.68
C GLY A 165 -17.84 10.81 5.26
N ILE A 166 -16.85 10.58 4.41
CA ILE A 166 -17.04 10.24 2.97
C ILE A 166 -17.25 8.72 2.78
N PHE A 167 -17.15 7.92 3.85
CA PHE A 167 -17.39 6.47 3.87
C PHE A 167 -18.49 6.06 4.85
#